data_AF-A0A7S2HGT1-F1
#
_entry.id   AF-A0A7S2HGT1-F1
#
_cell.length_a   1.000
_cell.length_b   1.000
_cell.length_c   1.000
_cell.angle_alpha   90.00
_cell.angle_beta   90.00
_cell.angle_gamma   90.00
#
_symmetry.space_group_name_H-M   'P 1'
#
loop_
_entity.id
_entity.type
_entity.pdbx_description
1 polymer ?
#
loop_
_entity_poly.entity_id
_entity_poly.type
_entity_poly.pdbx_seq_one_letter_code
_entity_poly.pdbx_strand_id
1 'polypeptide(L)'
;GGGGAPPPVWVRSSDPNVVCGVHEQRSATEPLEVSIKFKCGASPAVTRFLVLVYADVWMHTILETWELIVHALQRVDVHALVGQTSLAKAVLKGDPSFSQSRGLVQCFSSAPRELR
;
A
#
# COMPACT_ATOMS: atom_id res chain seq x y z
N GLY A 1 -29.21 -28.78 4.03
CA GLY A 1 -29.49 -28.11 2.76
C GLY A 1 -30.02 -26.74 3.06
N GLY A 2 -29.32 -25.70 2.62
CA GLY A 2 -29.65 -24.31 2.91
C GLY A 2 -28.59 -23.39 2.30
N GLY A 3 -28.29 -23.60 1.02
CA GLY A 3 -27.41 -22.71 0.24
C GLY A 3 -28.19 -21.46 -0.15
N GLY A 4 -28.52 -20.63 0.83
CA GLY A 4 -29.05 -19.30 0.58
C GLY A 4 -27.94 -18.39 0.06
N ALA A 5 -28.28 -17.47 -0.83
CA ALA A 5 -27.36 -16.40 -1.20
C ALA A 5 -26.95 -15.62 0.08
N PRO A 6 -25.66 -15.28 0.23
CA PRO A 6 -25.21 -14.52 1.39
C PRO A 6 -25.91 -13.15 1.43
N PRO A 7 -26.13 -12.59 2.64
CA PRO A 7 -26.76 -11.28 2.77
C PRO A 7 -25.93 -10.20 2.07
N PRO A 8 -26.56 -9.24 1.39
CA PRO A 8 -25.84 -8.14 0.77
C PRO A 8 -25.15 -7.28 1.84
N VAL A 9 -24.03 -6.68 1.44
CA VAL A 9 -23.20 -5.82 2.29
C VAL A 9 -22.81 -4.58 1.51
N TRP A 10 -22.63 -3.48 2.23
CA TRP A 10 -22.32 -2.17 1.67
C TRP A 10 -21.03 -1.65 2.26
N VAL A 11 -20.23 -0.95 1.46
CA VAL A 11 -18.92 -0.44 1.89
C VAL A 11 -18.82 1.05 1.60
N ARG A 12 -18.24 1.80 2.54
CA ARG A 12 -17.97 3.23 2.41
C ARG A 12 -16.59 3.58 2.96
N SER A 13 -15.88 4.48 2.27
CA SER A 13 -14.65 5.06 2.79
C SER A 13 -14.92 6.37 3.53
N SER A 14 -14.09 6.67 4.54
CA SER A 14 -14.07 7.98 5.19
C SER A 14 -13.40 9.06 4.33
N ASP A 15 -12.58 8.69 3.34
CA ASP A 15 -11.95 9.64 2.41
C ASP A 15 -12.78 9.75 1.12
N PRO A 16 -13.28 10.94 0.75
CA PRO A 16 -14.09 11.11 -0.46
C PRO A 16 -13.32 10.84 -1.77
N ASN A 17 -11.99 10.75 -1.73
CA ASN A 17 -11.15 10.42 -2.89
C ASN A 17 -10.90 8.91 -3.03
N VAL A 18 -11.39 8.09 -2.10
CA VAL A 18 -11.30 6.63 -2.14
C VAL A 18 -12.61 6.07 -2.68
N VAL A 19 -12.52 5.28 -3.73
CA VAL A 19 -13.67 4.53 -4.26
C VAL A 19 -13.58 3.10 -3.74
N CYS A 20 -14.57 2.68 -2.98
CA CYS A 20 -14.70 1.31 -2.49
C CYS A 20 -15.94 0.64 -3.09
N GLY A 21 -15.87 -0.67 -3.30
CA GLY A 21 -16.98 -1.45 -3.85
C GLY A 21 -16.96 -2.88 -3.31
N VAL A 22 -18.10 -3.54 -3.44
CA VAL A 22 -18.28 -4.94 -3.06
C VAL A 22 -18.50 -5.75 -4.33
N HIS A 23 -17.78 -6.86 -4.47
CA HIS A 23 -17.99 -7.81 -5.55
C HIS A 23 -19.11 -8.79 -5.18
N GLU A 24 -19.82 -9.29 -6.19
CA GLU A 24 -20.88 -10.29 -5.98
C GLU A 24 -20.30 -11.55 -5.34
N GLN A 25 -20.78 -11.86 -4.12
CA GLN A 25 -20.39 -13.06 -3.40
C GLN A 25 -21.22 -14.24 -3.93
N ARG A 26 -20.58 -15.16 -4.65
CA ARG A 26 -21.29 -16.27 -5.33
C ARG A 26 -21.74 -17.37 -4.38
N SER A 27 -21.09 -17.49 -3.21
CA SER A 27 -21.41 -18.46 -2.17
C SER A 27 -21.14 -17.92 -0.78
N ALA A 28 -21.97 -18.30 0.20
CA ALA A 28 -21.75 -17.98 1.61
C ALA A 28 -20.46 -18.61 2.18
N THR A 29 -19.86 -19.58 1.49
CA THR A 29 -18.58 -20.20 1.87
C THR A 29 -17.36 -19.44 1.32
N GLU A 30 -17.56 -18.58 0.33
CA GLU A 30 -16.48 -17.79 -0.25
C GLU A 30 -16.31 -16.49 0.55
N PRO A 31 -15.08 -15.99 0.72
CA PRO A 31 -14.87 -14.70 1.36
C PRO A 31 -15.47 -13.59 0.49
N LEU A 32 -16.02 -12.58 1.16
CA LEU A 32 -16.45 -11.35 0.51
C LEU A 32 -15.23 -10.61 -0.04
N GLU A 33 -15.29 -10.18 -1.30
CA GLU A 33 -14.26 -9.35 -1.91
C GLU A 33 -14.68 -7.87 -1.92
N VAL A 34 -13.86 -7.04 -1.28
CA VAL A 34 -14.01 -5.58 -1.24
C VAL A 34 -12.90 -4.96 -2.07
N SER A 35 -13.25 -4.22 -3.12
CA SER A 35 -12.29 -3.45 -3.92
C SER A 35 -12.10 -2.05 -3.35
N ILE A 36 -10.85 -1.58 -3.34
CA ILE A 36 -10.47 -0.26 -2.85
C ILE A 36 -9.56 0.39 -3.89
N LYS A 37 -10.01 1.49 -4.46
CA LYS A 37 -9.27 2.30 -5.44
C LYS A 37 -8.93 3.64 -4.81
N PHE A 38 -7.64 3.87 -4.63
CA PHE A 38 -7.09 5.10 -4.08
C PHE A 38 -5.99 5.62 -5.01
N LYS A 39 -6.01 6.94 -5.27
CA LYS A 39 -4.93 7.59 -6.01
C LYS A 39 -3.76 7.83 -5.06
N CYS A 40 -2.76 6.94 -5.12
CA CYS A 40 -1.55 7.06 -4.32
C CYS A 40 -0.84 8.41 -4.57
N GLY A 41 -0.36 9.03 -3.49
CA GLY A 41 0.43 10.26 -3.55
C GLY A 41 1.84 10.04 -4.09
N ALA A 42 2.60 11.12 -4.26
CA ALA A 42 4.03 11.03 -4.55
C ALA A 42 4.78 10.52 -3.30
N SER A 43 5.86 9.76 -3.49
CA SER A 43 6.72 9.38 -2.36
C SER A 43 7.31 10.63 -1.71
N PRO A 44 7.33 10.73 -0.36
CA PRO A 44 7.05 9.69 0.64
C PRO A 44 5.69 9.85 1.34
N ALA A 45 4.64 10.25 0.62
CA ALA A 45 3.32 10.49 1.20
C ALA A 45 2.79 9.25 1.96
N VAL A 46 2.20 9.51 3.13
CA VAL A 46 1.47 8.53 3.92
C VAL A 46 0.03 9.00 4.07
N THR A 47 -0.92 8.16 3.68
CA THR A 47 -2.35 8.48 3.78
C THR A 47 -3.03 7.43 4.64
N ARG A 48 -3.96 7.89 5.49
CA ARG A 48 -4.77 7.02 6.34
C ARG A 48 -6.23 7.31 6.12
N PHE A 49 -7.03 6.26 6.01
CA PHE A 49 -8.48 6.37 5.93
C PHE A 49 -9.13 5.11 6.47
N LEU A 50 -10.41 5.22 6.80
CA LEU A 50 -11.24 4.11 7.21
C LEU A 50 -12.03 3.57 6.03
N VAL A 51 -12.28 2.26 6.07
CA VAL A 51 -13.28 1.58 5.25
C VAL A 51 -14.25 0.90 6.21
N LEU A 52 -15.54 1.23 6.09
CA LEU A 52 -16.60 0.68 6.92
C LEU A 52 -17.46 -0.27 6.10
N VAL A 53 -17.75 -1.43 6.67
CA VAL A 53 -18.63 -2.45 6.09
C VAL A 53 -19.96 -2.42 6.85
N TYR A 54 -21.08 -2.35 6.12
CA TYR A 54 -22.43 -2.20 6.65
C TYR A 54 -23.32 -3.38 6.26
N ALA A 55 -24.22 -3.74 7.17
CA ALA A 55 -25.25 -4.76 6.96
C ALA A 55 -26.48 -4.26 6.19
N ASP A 56 -26.60 -2.95 5.96
CA ASP A 56 -27.76 -2.35 5.32
C ASP A 56 -27.38 -1.22 4.35
N VAL A 57 -28.21 -1.02 3.32
CA VAL A 57 -28.04 0.00 2.27
C VAL A 57 -28.02 1.42 2.81
N TRP A 58 -28.66 1.63 3.97
CA TRP A 58 -28.76 2.94 4.61
C TRP A 58 -27.57 3.22 5.54
N MET A 59 -26.64 2.26 5.66
CA MET A 59 -25.42 2.37 6.45
C MET A 59 -25.68 2.64 7.95
N HIS A 60 -26.73 2.04 8.53
CA HIS A 60 -27.04 2.20 9.96
C HIS A 60 -26.27 1.22 10.85
N THR A 61 -26.06 -0.01 10.38
CA THR A 61 -25.43 -1.08 11.14
C THR A 61 -24.04 -1.38 10.59
N ILE A 62 -23.00 -0.99 11.32
CA ILE A 62 -21.61 -1.33 10.99
C ILE A 62 -21.34 -2.77 11.40
N LEU A 63 -20.85 -3.57 10.46
CA LEU A 63 -20.33 -4.92 10.69
C LEU A 63 -18.85 -4.86 11.09
N GLU A 64 -18.07 -4.11 10.32
CA GLU A 64 -16.62 -4.03 10.50
C GLU A 64 -16.10 -2.62 10.18
N THR A 65 -14.97 -2.27 10.80
CA THR A 65 -14.24 -1.02 10.52
C THR A 65 -12.78 -1.35 10.31
N TRP A 66 -12.25 -0.97 9.15
CA TRP A 66 -10.87 -1.22 8.77
C TRP A 66 -10.10 0.09 8.70
N GLU A 67 -8.93 0.14 9.34
CA GLU A 67 -7.97 1.23 9.15
C GLU A 67 -6.98 0.84 8.06
N LEU A 68 -6.91 1.65 7.01
CA LEU A 68 -5.96 1.47 5.93
C LEU A 68 -4.91 2.57 5.98
N ILE A 69 -3.65 2.16 5.88
CA ILE A 69 -2.49 3.04 5.82
C ILE A 69 -1.76 2.77 4.51
N VAL A 70 -1.75 3.75 3.62
CA VAL A 70 -1.08 3.67 2.32
C VAL A 70 0.24 4.44 2.39
N HIS A 71 1.34 3.74 2.12
CA HIS A 71 2.67 4.32 2.02
C HIS A 71 3.10 4.45 0.55
N ALA A 72 3.28 5.68 0.08
CA ALA A 72 3.89 5.95 -1.22
C ALA A 72 5.41 5.85 -1.11
N LEU A 73 6.01 4.76 -1.60
CA LEU A 73 7.45 4.51 -1.50
C LEU A 73 8.12 4.65 -2.87
N GLN A 74 9.28 5.31 -2.91
CA GLN A 74 10.14 5.32 -4.08
C GLN A 74 10.98 4.04 -4.09
N ARG A 75 10.77 3.21 -5.11
CA ARG A 75 11.65 2.07 -5.39
C ARG A 75 12.90 2.57 -6.10
N VAL A 76 14.07 2.19 -5.59
CA VAL A 76 15.38 2.46 -6.20
C VAL A 76 16.07 1.12 -6.43
N ASP A 77 16.14 0.70 -7.69
CA ASP A 77 16.89 -0.50 -8.07
C ASP A 77 18.34 -0.09 -8.37
N VAL A 78 19.30 -0.69 -7.64
CA VAL A 78 20.73 -0.47 -7.88
C VAL A 78 21.35 -1.78 -8.35
N HIS A 79 21.92 -1.76 -9.54
CA HIS A 79 22.65 -2.90 -10.10
C HIS A 79 24.15 -2.60 -10.06
N ALA A 80 24.94 -3.61 -9.68
CA ALA A 80 26.39 -3.57 -9.74
C ALA A 80 26.91 -4.87 -10.36
N LEU A 81 28.01 -4.77 -11.10
CA LEU A 81 28.68 -5.92 -11.71
C LEU A 81 29.84 -6.38 -10.83
N VAL A 82 30.10 -7.68 -10.74
CA VAL A 82 31.28 -8.21 -10.03
C VAL A 82 32.54 -7.64 -10.68
N GLY A 83 33.43 -7.02 -9.88
CA GLY A 83 34.64 -6.35 -10.36
C GLY A 83 34.48 -4.85 -10.71
N GLN A 84 33.31 -4.26 -10.53
CA GLN A 84 33.09 -2.82 -10.74
C GLN A 84 33.88 -1.99 -9.71
N THR A 85 34.89 -1.25 -10.17
CA THR A 85 35.71 -0.35 -9.34
C THR A 85 35.03 0.99 -9.01
N SER A 86 33.96 1.32 -9.73
CA SER A 86 33.23 2.58 -9.56
C SER A 86 32.23 2.53 -8.40
N LEU A 87 32.34 3.47 -7.46
CA LEU A 87 31.38 3.66 -6.38
C LEU A 87 30.07 4.26 -6.92
N ALA A 88 29.07 3.42 -7.16
CA ALA A 88 27.72 3.93 -7.41
C ALA A 88 27.15 4.53 -6.12
N LYS A 89 26.83 5.83 -6.15
CA LYS A 89 26.16 6.55 -5.06
C LYS A 89 24.77 6.95 -5.53
N ALA A 90 23.73 6.47 -4.87
CA ALA A 90 22.36 6.94 -5.10
C ALA A 90 21.99 7.91 -3.97
N VAL A 91 21.44 9.07 -4.31
CA VAL A 91 20.91 10.01 -3.32
C VAL A 91 19.45 9.64 -3.05
N LEU A 92 19.14 9.15 -1.85
CA LEU A 92 17.74 9.09 -1.40
C LEU A 92 17.29 10.51 -1.09
N LYS A 93 16.38 11.05 -1.89
CA LYS A 93 15.69 12.30 -1.58
C LYS A 93 14.47 11.97 -0.73
N GLY A 94 14.62 11.98 0.60
CA GLY A 94 13.50 11.97 1.53
C GLY A 94 12.68 13.27 1.50
N ASP A 95 11.54 13.28 2.18
CA ASP A 95 10.67 14.45 2.33
C ASP A 95 11.47 15.67 2.85
N PRO A 96 11.36 16.87 2.25
CA PRO A 96 12.01 18.07 2.78
C PRO A 96 11.54 18.44 4.20
N SER A 97 10.35 18.01 4.64
CA SER A 97 9.87 18.20 6.02
C SER A 97 10.58 17.29 7.04
N PHE A 98 11.09 16.14 6.60
CA PHE A 98 12.00 15.27 7.36
C PHE A 98 13.44 15.52 6.90
N SER A 99 13.94 16.72 7.20
CA SER A 99 15.25 17.28 6.81
C SER A 99 16.50 16.44 7.18
N GLN A 100 16.36 15.25 7.78
CA GLN A 100 17.47 14.40 8.21
C GLN A 100 17.67 13.11 7.36
N SER A 101 16.80 12.80 6.39
CA SER A 101 16.90 11.55 5.60
C SER A 101 17.35 11.75 4.15
N ARG A 102 18.33 12.62 3.91
CA ARG A 102 19.10 12.64 2.64
C ARG A 102 20.30 11.70 2.75
N GLY A 103 20.02 10.40 2.86
CA GLY A 103 21.07 9.39 2.93
C GLY A 103 21.66 9.11 1.54
N LEU A 104 22.98 9.23 1.38
CA LEU A 104 23.66 8.59 0.26
C LEU A 104 23.62 7.07 0.50
N VAL A 105 23.01 6.33 -0.42
CA VAL A 105 23.12 4.88 -0.44
C VAL A 105 24.35 4.53 -1.25
N GLN A 106 25.25 3.77 -0.63
CA GLN A 106 26.45 3.24 -1.27
C GLN A 106 26.34 1.73 -1.38
N CYS A 107 26.75 1.19 -2.53
CA CYS A 107 26.97 -0.24 -2.67
C CYS A 107 28.40 -0.57 -2.23
N PHE A 108 28.54 -1.59 -1.38
CA PHE A 108 29.83 -2.12 -0.95
C PHE A 108 30.09 -3.45 -1.65
N SER A 109 31.31 -3.65 -2.13
CA SER A 109 31.74 -4.96 -2.63
C SER A 109 31.91 -5.92 -1.44
N SER A 110 31.50 -7.18 -1.61
CA SER A 110 31.78 -8.26 -0.67
C SER A 110 33.29 -8.61 -0.61
N ALA A 111 34.08 -8.15 -1.58
CA ALA A 111 35.54 -8.29 -1.62
C ALA A 111 36.23 -6.90 -1.78
N PRO A 112 36.34 -6.11 -0.69
CA PRO A 112 36.87 -4.74 -0.77
C PRO A 112 38.31 -4.63 -1.28
N ARG A 113 39.11 -5.70 -1.16
CA ARG A 113 40.53 -5.72 -1.57
C ARG A 113 40.73 -5.80 -3.08
N GLU A 114 39.68 -6.10 -3.84
CA GLU A 114 39.72 -6.17 -5.31
C GLU A 114 39.53 -4.79 -5.97
N LEU A 115 39.06 -3.80 -5.20
CA LEU A 115 38.87 -2.42 -5.63
C LEU A 115 40.17 -1.64 -5.35
N ARG A 116 41.04 -1.48 -6.35
CA ARG A 116 42.21 -0.59 -6.31
C ARG A 116 41.91 0.79 -6.87
#